data_AF-A0A5Y3XG88-F1
#
_entry.id   AF-A0A5Y3XG88-F1
#
_cell.length_a   1.000
_cell.length_b   1.000
_cell.length_c   1.000
_cell.angle_alpha   90.00
_cell.angle_beta   90.00
_cell.angle_gamma   90.00
#
_symmetry.space_group_name_H-M   'P 1'
#
loop_
_entity.id
_entity.type
_entity.pdbx_description
1 polymer ?
#
loop_
_entity_poly.entity_id
_entity_poly.type
_entity_poly.pdbx_seq_one_letter_code
_entity_poly.pdbx_strand_id
1 'polypeptide(L)' 'MNVVATKSKKAARIESTLLNKLAMMGQKTFAKAMGVPEYQVSRWKNGFFSQVSMMLAVLEYGIEDEEMAELTRRLA' A
#
# COMPACT_ATOMS: atom_id res chain seq x y z
N MET A 1 11.00 16.25 -13.72
CA MET A 1 11.08 14.77 -13.86
C MET A 1 11.29 14.02 -12.53
N ASN A 2 11.73 14.64 -11.42
CA ASN A 2 11.99 13.92 -10.16
C ASN A 2 10.77 13.47 -9.35
N VAL A 3 9.64 14.19 -9.42
CA VAL A 3 8.44 13.90 -8.60
C VAL A 3 7.76 12.58 -9.03
N VAL A 4 7.80 12.25 -10.32
CA VAL A 4 7.22 10.99 -10.82
C VAL A 4 8.06 9.80 -10.36
N ALA A 5 9.38 9.93 -10.36
CA ALA A 5 10.30 8.89 -9.91
C ALA A 5 10.22 8.64 -8.40
N THR A 6 10.04 9.69 -7.58
CA THR A 6 9.85 9.54 -6.12
C THR A 6 8.49 8.93 -5.79
N LYS A 7 7.41 9.37 -6.47
CA LYS A 7 6.07 8.78 -6.32
C LYS A 7 6.02 7.31 -6.72
N SER A 8 6.76 6.92 -7.77
CA SER A 8 6.93 5.52 -8.18
C SER A 8 7.57 4.65 -7.08
N LYS A 9 8.68 5.10 -6.48
CA LYS A 9 9.32 4.37 -5.37
C LYS A 9 8.42 4.25 -4.14
N LYS A 10 7.67 5.31 -3.82
CA LYS A 10 6.73 5.35 -2.70
C LYS A 10 5.58 4.36 -2.88
N ALA A 11 5.00 4.31 -4.08
CA ALA A 11 3.97 3.34 -4.41
C ALA A 11 4.48 1.90 -4.34
N ALA A 12 5.69 1.61 -4.80
CA ALA A 12 6.25 0.26 -4.68
C ALA A 12 6.37 -0.20 -3.21
N ARG A 13 6.72 0.72 -2.29
CA ARG A 13 6.73 0.43 -0.85
C ARG A 13 5.32 0.18 -0.30
N ILE A 14 4.37 1.04 -0.66
CA ILE A 14 2.96 0.89 -0.25
C ILE A 14 2.39 -0.44 -0.74
N GLU A 15 2.64 -0.79 -2.01
CA GLU A 15 2.17 -2.04 -2.62
C GLU A 15 2.71 -3.26 -1.87
N SER A 16 4.02 -3.28 -1.58
CA SER A 16 4.64 -4.33 -0.78
C SER A 16 3.99 -4.46 0.60
N THR A 17 3.79 -3.34 1.31
CA THR A 17 3.14 -3.33 2.62
C THR A 17 1.70 -3.85 2.56
N LEU A 18 0.91 -3.45 1.57
CA LEU A 18 -0.47 -3.92 1.38
C LEU A 18 -0.51 -5.42 1.11
N LEU A 19 0.34 -5.90 0.20
CA LEU A 19 0.42 -7.33 -0.14
C LEU A 19 0.90 -8.18 1.05
N ASN A 20 1.85 -7.68 1.84
CA ASN A 20 2.31 -8.35 3.06
C ASN A 20 1.21 -8.43 4.12
N LYS A 21 0.47 -7.33 4.37
CA LYS A 21 -0.69 -7.34 5.29
C LYS A 21 -1.80 -8.27 4.80
N LEU A 22 -2.06 -8.31 3.49
CA LEU A 22 -2.98 -9.26 2.88
C LEU A 22 -2.52 -10.70 3.12
N ALA A 23 -1.24 -11.00 2.91
CA ALA A 23 -0.67 -12.33 3.13
C ALA A 23 -0.76 -12.75 4.60
N MET A 24 -0.45 -11.86 5.54
CA MET A 24 -0.58 -12.10 6.98
C MET A 24 -2.03 -12.34 7.42
N MET A 25 -2.99 -11.58 6.87
CA MET A 25 -4.42 -11.75 7.15
C MET A 25 -4.99 -13.03 6.53
N GLY A 26 -4.45 -13.43 5.39
CA GLY A 26 -4.97 -14.51 4.56
C GLY A 26 -6.04 -14.03 3.59
N GLN A 27 -5.96 -14.51 2.33
CA GLN A 27 -6.81 -14.06 1.23
C GLN A 27 -8.31 -14.26 1.50
N LYS A 28 -8.70 -15.41 2.04
CA LYS A 28 -10.10 -15.72 2.39
C LYS A 28 -10.68 -14.78 3.43
N THR A 29 -9.91 -14.50 4.49
CA THR A 29 -10.32 -13.58 5.57
C THR A 29 -10.47 -12.16 5.02
N PHE A 30 -9.51 -11.71 4.22
CA PHE A 30 -9.55 -10.41 3.57
C PHE A 30 -10.75 -10.29 2.62
N ALA A 31 -11.01 -11.30 1.78
CA ALA A 31 -12.14 -11.32 0.85
C ALA A 31 -13.48 -11.18 1.60
N LYS A 32 -13.62 -11.92 2.72
CA LYS A 32 -14.80 -11.84 3.59
C LYS A 32 -14.97 -10.43 4.18
N ALA A 33 -13.89 -9.81 4.68
CA ALA A 33 -13.93 -8.46 5.23
C ALA A 33 -14.30 -7.41 4.17
N MET A 34 -13.86 -7.61 2.93
CA MET A 34 -14.15 -6.74 1.79
C MET A 34 -15.54 -6.99 1.17
N GLY A 35 -16.27 -8.02 1.61
CA GLY A 35 -17.57 -8.38 1.05
C GLY A 35 -17.51 -8.88 -0.41
N VAL A 36 -16.37 -9.47 -0.82
CA VAL A 36 -16.15 -9.96 -2.19
C VAL A 36 -15.86 -11.46 -2.22
N PRO A 37 -16.13 -12.15 -3.33
CA PRO A 37 -15.65 -13.52 -3.54
C PRO A 37 -14.13 -13.63 -3.51
N GLU A 38 -13.60 -14.73 -2.98
CA GLU A 38 -12.15 -14.93 -2.83
C GLU A 38 -11.38 -14.87 -4.16
N TYR A 39 -11.96 -15.36 -5.25
CA TYR A 39 -11.33 -15.30 -6.58
C TYR A 39 -11.12 -13.86 -7.08
N GLN A 40 -11.94 -12.91 -6.63
CA GLN A 40 -11.82 -11.51 -7.02
C GLN A 40 -10.52 -10.91 -6.46
N VAL A 41 -10.13 -11.30 -5.25
CA VAL A 41 -8.87 -10.89 -4.63
C VAL A 41 -7.67 -11.44 -5.41
N SER A 42 -7.75 -12.68 -5.92
CA SER A 42 -6.72 -13.21 -6.82
C SER A 42 -6.58 -12.37 -8.09
N ARG A 43 -7.69 -11.91 -8.69
CA ARG A 43 -7.67 -11.05 -9.89
C ARG A 43 -7.07 -9.67 -9.59
N TRP A 44 -7.30 -9.11 -8.40
CA TRP A 44 -6.75 -7.82 -8.00
C TRP A 44 -5.22 -7.78 -7.92
N LYS A 45 -4.56 -8.92 -7.68
CA LYS A 45 -3.09 -8.99 -7.70
C LYS A 45 -2.51 -8.60 -9.06
N ASN A 46 -3.30 -8.67 -10.14
CA ASN A 46 -2.91 -8.23 -11.47
C ASN A 46 -3.26 -6.76 -11.71
N GLY A 47 -2.69 -5.86 -10.89
CA GLY A 47 -2.65 -4.42 -11.17
C GLY A 47 -3.53 -3.53 -10.29
N PHE A 48 -4.56 -4.06 -9.62
CA PHE A 48 -5.39 -3.23 -8.72
C PHE A 48 -4.56 -2.71 -7.55
N PHE A 49 -3.77 -3.55 -6.90
CA PHE A 49 -2.89 -3.12 -5.80
C PHE A 49 -1.87 -2.08 -6.25
N SER A 50 -1.32 -2.22 -7.46
CA SER A 50 -0.39 -1.23 -8.02
C SER A 50 -1.07 0.13 -8.27
N GLN A 51 -2.27 0.14 -8.84
CA GLN A 51 -3.07 1.35 -9.05
C GLN A 51 -3.42 2.04 -7.74
N VAL A 52 -3.90 1.28 -6.74
CA VAL A 52 -4.22 1.80 -5.40
C VAL A 52 -2.96 2.35 -4.74
N SER A 53 -1.83 1.67 -4.84
CA SER A 53 -0.58 2.12 -4.24
C SER A 53 -0.07 3.41 -4.87
N MET A 54 -0.22 3.57 -6.18
CA MET A 54 0.07 4.83 -6.86
C MET A 54 -0.87 5.94 -6.42
N MET A 55 -2.17 5.67 -6.31
CA MET A 55 -3.15 6.62 -5.82
C MET A 55 -2.78 7.09 -4.40
N LEU A 56 -2.48 6.17 -3.48
CA LEU A 56 -2.07 6.49 -2.12
C LEU A 56 -0.75 7.29 -2.08
N ALA A 57 0.21 6.96 -2.94
CA ALA A 57 1.46 7.72 -3.05
C ALA A 57 1.25 9.14 -3.58
N VAL A 58 0.33 9.33 -4.52
CA VAL A 58 -0.03 10.64 -5.11
C VAL A 58 -0.79 11.50 -4.10
N LEU A 59 -1.68 10.90 -3.32
CA LEU A 59 -2.48 11.55 -2.27
C LEU A 59 -1.71 11.74 -0.96
N GLU A 60 -0.47 11.26 -0.89
CA GLU A 60 0.37 11.28 0.31
C GLU A 60 -0.28 10.60 1.54
N TYR A 61 -1.16 9.64 1.29
CA TYR A 61 -1.95 8.97 2.32
C TYR A 61 -1.08 8.10 3.23
N GLY A 62 -1.03 8.45 4.52
CA GLY A 62 -0.30 7.71 5.56
C GLY A 62 1.19 8.03 5.67
N ILE A 63 1.69 9.10 5.04
CA ILE A 63 3.11 9.49 5.09
C ILE A 63 3.40 10.56 6.15
N GLU A 64 2.40 11.37 6.51
CA GLU A 64 2.59 12.41 7.53
C GLU A 64 3.05 11.81 8.87
N ASP A 65 2.52 10.65 9.29
CA ASP A 65 2.87 10.08 10.59
C ASP A 65 4.21 9.31 10.61
N GLU A 66 4.57 8.61 9.53
CA GLU A 66 5.74 7.73 9.52
C GLU A 66 7.04 8.50 9.28
N GLU A 67 7.03 9.51 8.39
CA GLU A 67 8.18 10.43 8.22
C GLU A 67 8.37 11.31 9.45
N MET A 68 7.29 11.81 10.07
CA MET A 68 7.39 12.56 11.32
C MET A 68 7.89 11.67 12.47
N ALA A 69 7.42 10.44 12.60
CA ALA A 69 7.90 9.50 13.62
C ALA A 69 9.36 9.06 13.39
N GLU A 70 9.83 8.97 12.15
CA GLU A 70 11.24 8.75 11.84
C GLU A 70 12.09 9.99 12.13
N LEU A 71 11.60 11.19 11.80
CA LEU A 71 12.25 12.46 12.12
C LEU A 71 12.38 12.64 13.63
N THR A 72 11.32 12.41 14.39
CA THR A 72 11.33 12.46 15.86
C THR A 72 12.32 11.44 16.44
N ARG A 73 12.38 10.21 15.92
CA ARG A 73 13.38 9.21 16.36
C ARG A 73 14.84 9.58 16.05
N ARG A 74 15.09 10.39 15.02
CA ARG A 74 16.43 10.90 14.68
C ARG A 74 16.83 12.14 15.46
N LEU A 75 15.86 12.91 15.95
CA LEU A 75 16.05 14.15 16.71
C LEU A 75 16.01 13.94 18.24
N ALA A 76 15.46 12.83 18.71
CA ALA A 76 15.54 12.35 20.09
C ALA A 76 16.87 11.62 20.34
#